data_AF-A0A399SQP6-F1
#
_entry.id   AF-A0A399SQP6-F1
#
_cell.length_a   1.000
_cell.length_b   1.000
_cell.length_c   1.000
_cell.angle_alpha   90.00
_cell.angle_beta   90.00
_cell.angle_gamma   90.00
#
_symmetry.space_group_name_H-M   'P 1'
#
loop_
_entity.id
_entity.type
_entity.pdbx_description
1 polymer ?
#
loop_
_entity_poly.entity_id
_entity_poly.type
_entity_poly.pdbx_seq_one_letter_code
_entity_poly.pdbx_strand_id
1 'polypeptide(L)'
;GRALRSRLPRRGSWLVVAGLLLAQVVALVQTATVTADGLGMDDVSGAGDRTGASISEAQVYLVAFVAGTAAMVLLAGIVAALLARAPAGLAVVAAAVPVVLLGGWLGGLVSRGATGMLSDTAYAILPVISWVPPVVLGVAIALTGLRSVGRIVGSIVAVLLLWVGTAVVVGVTYALGNRVLLRYPLELLDAGGMVGGAVLRGEGGVLGQLAVAVVVGILGALVVRAVRRRRAVRA
;
A
#
# COMPACT_ATOMS: atom_id res chain seq x y z
N GLY A 1 12.94 -8.05 12.86
CA GLY A 1 13.77 -8.79 11.87
C GLY A 1 15.14 -9.31 12.36
N ARG A 2 15.83 -8.71 13.34
CA ARG A 2 17.21 -9.14 13.73
C ARG A 2 17.30 -10.11 14.93
N ALA A 3 16.28 -10.18 15.79
CA ALA A 3 16.27 -11.07 16.96
C ALA A 3 15.98 -12.55 16.63
N LEU A 4 15.31 -12.82 15.48
CA LEU A 4 14.98 -14.17 15.03
C LEU A 4 16.03 -14.78 14.08
N ARG A 5 17.08 -14.02 13.71
CA ARG A 5 18.09 -14.47 12.73
C ARG A 5 18.96 -15.62 13.24
N SER A 6 19.07 -15.80 14.55
CA SER A 6 19.81 -16.92 15.16
C SER A 6 18.99 -18.22 15.26
N ARG A 7 17.67 -18.16 14.99
CA ARG A 7 16.76 -19.32 15.15
C ARG A 7 16.07 -19.75 13.86
N LEU A 8 16.19 -19.01 12.77
CA LEU A 8 15.59 -19.38 11.49
C LEU A 8 16.64 -20.00 10.56
N PRO A 9 16.48 -21.28 10.14
CA PRO A 9 17.32 -21.85 9.11
C PRO A 9 17.22 -21.01 7.83
N ARG A 10 18.27 -21.00 7.01
CA ARG A 10 18.37 -20.21 5.74
C ARG A 10 17.14 -20.36 4.81
N ARG A 11 16.36 -21.44 4.94
CA ARG A 11 15.13 -21.73 4.18
C ARG A 11 13.84 -21.18 4.83
N GLY A 12 13.87 -20.80 6.10
CA GLY A 12 12.68 -20.33 6.85
C GLY A 12 12.05 -19.07 6.27
N SER A 13 12.84 -18.15 5.71
CA SER A 13 12.29 -16.96 5.03
C SER A 13 11.52 -17.29 3.76
N TRP A 14 11.93 -18.34 3.03
CA TRP A 14 11.20 -18.79 1.84
C TRP A 14 9.88 -19.45 2.20
N LEU A 15 9.84 -20.24 3.28
CA LEU A 15 8.60 -20.83 3.77
C LEU A 15 7.58 -19.75 4.15
N VAL A 16 8.03 -18.65 4.77
CA VAL A 16 7.14 -17.52 5.11
C VAL A 16 6.60 -16.83 3.85
N VAL A 17 7.46 -16.54 2.86
CA VAL A 17 7.02 -15.91 1.60
C VAL A 17 6.10 -16.84 0.81
N ALA A 18 6.42 -18.14 0.73
CA ALA A 18 5.61 -19.13 0.05
C ALA A 18 4.24 -19.31 0.73
N GLY A 19 4.21 -19.40 2.05
CA GLY A 19 2.96 -19.49 2.82
C GLY A 19 2.09 -18.24 2.64
N LEU A 20 2.69 -17.05 2.63
CA LEU A 20 1.98 -15.80 2.34
C LEU A 20 1.38 -15.81 0.93
N LEU A 21 2.17 -16.17 -0.09
CA LEU A 21 1.69 -16.21 -1.47
C LEU A 21 0.57 -17.24 -1.65
N LEU A 22 0.69 -18.41 -1.03
CA LEU A 22 -0.35 -19.44 -1.06
C LEU A 22 -1.66 -18.91 -0.46
N ALA A 23 -1.61 -18.29 0.72
CA ALA A 23 -2.79 -17.72 1.36
C ALA A 23 -3.45 -16.63 0.49
N GLN A 24 -2.65 -15.78 -0.15
CA GLN A 24 -3.15 -14.73 -1.05
C GLN A 24 -3.79 -15.29 -2.32
N VAL A 25 -3.22 -16.34 -2.91
CA VAL A 25 -3.79 -17.01 -4.09
C VAL A 25 -5.12 -17.67 -3.73
N VAL A 26 -5.20 -18.36 -2.59
CA VAL A 26 -6.46 -18.96 -2.11
C VAL A 26 -7.53 -17.89 -1.89
N ALA A 27 -7.19 -16.78 -1.23
CA ALA A 27 -8.11 -15.66 -1.00
C ALA A 27 -8.58 -15.02 -2.32
N LEU A 28 -7.68 -14.86 -3.31
CA LEU A 28 -8.02 -14.35 -4.63
C LEU A 28 -9.02 -15.27 -5.33
N VAL A 29 -8.78 -16.58 -5.32
CA VAL A 29 -9.70 -17.55 -5.93
C VAL A 29 -11.08 -17.47 -5.28
N GLN A 30 -11.16 -17.48 -3.95
CA GLN A 30 -12.44 -17.38 -3.24
C GLN A 30 -13.18 -16.06 -3.52
N THR A 31 -12.45 -14.95 -3.56
CA THR A 31 -13.04 -13.64 -3.86
C THR A 31 -13.54 -13.59 -5.29
N ALA A 32 -12.78 -14.14 -6.24
CA ALA A 32 -13.13 -14.17 -7.64
C ALA A 32 -14.37 -15.05 -7.89
N THR A 33 -14.48 -16.21 -7.25
CA THR A 33 -15.66 -17.09 -7.39
C THR A 33 -16.91 -16.42 -6.85
N VAL A 34 -16.87 -15.89 -5.62
CA VAL A 34 -18.02 -15.20 -5.02
C VAL A 34 -18.42 -13.96 -5.84
N THR A 35 -17.45 -13.24 -6.40
CA THR A 35 -17.73 -12.08 -7.26
C THR A 35 -18.35 -12.51 -8.59
N ALA A 36 -17.87 -13.59 -9.20
CA ALA A 36 -18.42 -14.14 -10.44
C ALA A 36 -19.89 -14.54 -10.26
N ASP A 37 -20.18 -15.28 -9.18
CA ASP A 37 -21.54 -15.70 -8.82
C ASP A 37 -22.45 -14.47 -8.59
N GLY A 38 -21.96 -13.47 -7.83
CA GLY A 38 -22.71 -12.25 -7.54
C GLY A 38 -22.93 -11.34 -8.75
N LEU A 39 -22.13 -11.47 -9.80
CA LEU A 39 -22.29 -10.72 -11.06
C LEU A 39 -23.27 -11.37 -12.05
N GLY A 40 -23.79 -12.57 -11.74
CA GLY A 40 -24.76 -13.26 -12.60
C GLY A 40 -24.20 -13.59 -13.98
N MET A 41 -22.96 -14.08 -14.05
CA MET A 41 -22.29 -14.38 -15.32
C MET A 41 -23.00 -15.44 -16.19
N ASP A 42 -23.89 -16.22 -15.57
CA ASP A 42 -24.69 -17.28 -16.21
C ASP A 42 -25.96 -16.74 -16.88
N ASP A 43 -26.40 -15.52 -16.55
CA ASP A 43 -27.60 -14.85 -17.10
C ASP A 43 -27.25 -13.98 -18.32
N VAL A 44 -26.79 -14.61 -19.41
CA VAL A 44 -26.38 -13.92 -20.66
C VAL A 44 -27.57 -13.36 -21.47
N SER A 45 -28.81 -13.51 -20.98
CA SER A 45 -30.05 -13.27 -21.76
C SER A 45 -30.61 -11.83 -21.75
N GLY A 46 -29.90 -10.81 -21.23
CA GLY A 46 -30.44 -9.45 -21.19
C GLY A 46 -29.48 -8.26 -21.36
N ALA A 47 -28.17 -8.44 -21.17
CA ALA A 47 -27.20 -7.36 -21.28
C ALA A 47 -26.57 -7.35 -22.69
N GLY A 48 -27.36 -6.90 -23.67
CA GLY A 48 -27.03 -6.98 -25.10
C GLY A 48 -25.72 -6.33 -25.52
N ASP A 49 -25.09 -6.95 -26.53
CA ASP A 49 -24.64 -6.39 -27.83
C ASP A 49 -24.17 -4.93 -27.92
N ARG A 50 -23.64 -4.32 -26.85
CA ARG A 50 -23.10 -2.95 -26.89
C ARG A 50 -21.60 -2.89 -27.18
N THR A 51 -20.89 -4.01 -27.11
CA THR A 51 -19.43 -4.09 -27.29
C THR A 51 -19.02 -4.73 -28.62
N GLY A 52 -19.96 -5.28 -29.40
CA GLY A 52 -19.67 -5.95 -30.68
C GLY A 52 -18.79 -7.21 -30.56
N ALA A 53 -18.54 -7.70 -29.34
CA ALA A 53 -17.77 -8.89 -29.02
C ALA A 53 -18.60 -9.79 -28.12
N SER A 54 -18.40 -11.12 -28.20
CA SER A 54 -19.10 -12.14 -27.41
C SER A 54 -18.73 -12.14 -25.91
N ILE A 55 -18.27 -11.02 -25.37
CA ILE A 55 -17.73 -10.86 -24.01
C ILE A 55 -18.60 -9.85 -23.27
N SER A 56 -19.18 -10.27 -22.13
CA SER A 56 -20.00 -9.39 -21.30
C SER A 56 -19.16 -8.37 -20.52
N GLU A 57 -19.71 -7.20 -20.21
CA GLU A 57 -19.06 -6.17 -19.39
C GLU A 57 -18.65 -6.72 -18.00
N ALA A 58 -19.46 -7.62 -17.45
CA ALA A 58 -19.18 -8.32 -16.20
C ALA A 58 -17.93 -9.22 -16.28
N GLN A 59 -17.71 -9.91 -17.41
CA GLN A 59 -16.50 -10.69 -17.64
C GLN A 59 -15.25 -9.80 -17.75
N VAL A 60 -15.35 -8.68 -18.48
CA VAL A 60 -14.24 -7.71 -18.58
C VAL A 60 -13.87 -7.16 -17.21
N TYR A 61 -14.88 -6.79 -16.40
CA TYR A 61 -14.67 -6.32 -15.03
C TYR A 61 -13.98 -7.37 -14.15
N LEU A 62 -14.47 -8.62 -14.15
CA LEU A 62 -13.88 -9.69 -13.34
C LEU A 62 -12.45 -9.99 -13.76
N VAL A 63 -12.16 -10.06 -15.07
CA VAL A 63 -10.79 -10.28 -15.56
C VAL A 63 -9.86 -9.16 -15.13
N ALA A 64 -10.28 -7.89 -15.27
CA ALA A 64 -9.49 -6.75 -14.82
C ALA A 64 -9.25 -6.79 -13.30
N PHE A 65 -10.27 -7.12 -12.52
CA PHE A 65 -10.18 -7.26 -11.07
C PHE A 65 -9.22 -8.38 -10.65
N VAL A 66 -9.34 -9.57 -11.24
CA VAL A 66 -8.49 -10.73 -10.94
C VAL A 66 -7.04 -10.46 -11.36
N ALA A 67 -6.82 -9.95 -12.58
CA ALA A 67 -5.49 -9.64 -13.08
C ALA A 67 -4.80 -8.55 -12.24
N GLY A 68 -5.53 -7.48 -11.90
CA GLY A 68 -5.03 -6.41 -11.03
C GLY A 68 -4.68 -6.91 -9.64
N THR A 69 -5.53 -7.75 -9.04
CA THR A 69 -5.28 -8.33 -7.72
C THR A 69 -4.09 -9.29 -7.76
N ALA A 70 -3.98 -10.14 -8.78
CA ALA A 70 -2.84 -11.03 -8.96
C ALA A 70 -1.51 -10.25 -9.07
N ALA A 71 -1.49 -9.16 -9.84
CA ALA A 71 -0.32 -8.28 -9.92
C ALA A 71 0.07 -7.68 -8.56
N MET A 72 -0.92 -7.28 -7.74
CA MET A 72 -0.67 -6.79 -6.39
C MET A 72 -0.16 -7.88 -5.43
N VAL A 73 -0.65 -9.12 -5.57
CA VAL A 73 -0.13 -10.27 -4.81
C VAL A 73 1.34 -10.54 -5.15
N LEU A 74 1.70 -10.48 -6.43
CA LEU A 74 3.10 -10.62 -6.87
C LEU A 74 3.97 -9.50 -6.30
N LEU A 75 3.50 -8.25 -6.36
CA LEU A 75 4.19 -7.10 -5.75
C LEU A 75 4.41 -7.30 -4.25
N ALA A 76 3.39 -7.76 -3.52
CA ALA A 76 3.50 -8.07 -2.09
C ALA A 76 4.54 -9.17 -1.82
N GLY A 77 4.60 -10.21 -2.66
CA GLY A 77 5.62 -11.24 -2.59
C GLY A 77 7.04 -10.70 -2.79
N ILE A 78 7.22 -9.83 -3.80
CA ILE A 78 8.51 -9.15 -4.07
C ILE A 78 8.91 -8.30 -2.85
N VAL A 79 8.01 -7.47 -2.33
CA VAL A 79 8.27 -6.64 -1.14
C VAL A 79 8.65 -7.50 0.06
N ALA A 80 7.92 -8.59 0.33
CA ALA A 80 8.22 -9.50 1.43
C ALA A 80 9.60 -10.15 1.27
N ALA A 81 9.96 -10.58 0.05
CA ALA A 81 11.26 -11.13 -0.25
C ALA A 81 12.39 -10.11 -0.05
N LEU A 82 12.18 -8.86 -0.48
CA LEU A 82 13.14 -7.77 -0.28
C LEU A 82 13.30 -7.45 1.21
N LEU A 83 12.22 -7.35 1.97
CA LEU A 83 12.29 -7.13 3.42
C LEU A 83 13.04 -8.24 4.16
N ALA A 84 12.89 -9.48 3.72
CA ALA A 84 13.55 -10.62 4.34
C ALA A 84 15.05 -10.71 4.01
N ARG A 85 15.45 -10.34 2.78
CA ARG A 85 16.77 -10.71 2.22
C ARG A 85 17.64 -9.53 1.81
N ALA A 86 17.05 -8.39 1.48
CA ALA A 86 17.78 -7.28 0.90
C ALA A 86 18.71 -6.57 1.91
N PRO A 87 19.74 -5.86 1.44
CA PRO A 87 20.52 -4.96 2.28
C PRO A 87 19.62 -3.90 2.92
N ALA A 88 20.01 -3.42 4.10
CA ALA A 88 19.17 -2.56 4.93
C ALA A 88 18.61 -1.32 4.23
N GLY A 89 19.36 -0.71 3.29
CA GLY A 89 18.87 0.43 2.51
C GLY A 89 17.68 0.07 1.62
N LEU A 90 17.79 -1.03 0.86
CA LEU A 90 16.73 -1.52 -0.01
C LEU A 90 15.52 -2.03 0.78
N ALA A 91 15.74 -2.59 1.97
CA ALA A 91 14.66 -2.99 2.86
C ALA A 91 13.80 -1.79 3.33
N VAL A 92 14.37 -0.61 3.55
CA VAL A 92 13.57 0.60 3.87
C VAL A 92 12.70 1.01 2.68
N VAL A 93 13.29 1.00 1.48
CA VAL A 93 12.57 1.32 0.23
C VAL A 93 11.40 0.35 0.04
N ALA A 94 11.64 -0.95 0.20
CA ALA A 94 10.59 -1.97 0.13
C ALA A 94 9.51 -1.78 1.21
N ALA A 95 9.88 -1.33 2.42
CA ALA A 95 8.92 -1.04 3.49
C ALA A 95 8.01 0.15 3.17
N ALA A 96 8.44 1.10 2.33
CA ALA A 96 7.63 2.25 1.97
C ALA A 96 6.40 1.87 1.13
N VAL A 97 6.52 0.84 0.27
CA VAL A 97 5.44 0.38 -0.62
C VAL A 97 4.14 0.07 0.14
N PRO A 98 4.12 -0.85 1.12
CA PRO A 98 2.90 -1.13 1.88
C PRO A 98 2.48 0.04 2.76
N VAL A 99 3.41 0.91 3.19
CA VAL A 99 3.08 2.09 3.99
C VAL A 99 2.27 3.12 3.19
N VAL A 100 2.58 3.30 1.92
CA VAL A 100 1.80 4.17 1.02
C VAL A 100 0.34 3.70 0.95
N LEU A 101 0.13 2.39 0.89
CA LEU A 101 -1.20 1.78 0.78
C LEU A 101 -1.93 1.71 2.13
N LEU A 102 -1.20 1.84 3.24
CA LEU A 102 -1.74 1.67 4.59
C LEU A 102 -2.85 2.69 4.91
N GLY A 103 -2.73 3.92 4.42
CA GLY A 103 -3.75 4.95 4.62
C GLY A 103 -5.09 4.59 3.99
N GLY A 104 -5.08 4.08 2.75
CA GLY A 104 -6.28 3.62 2.05
C GLY A 104 -6.88 2.38 2.71
N TRP A 105 -6.04 1.43 3.14
CA TRP A 105 -6.51 0.23 3.83
C TRP A 105 -7.17 0.56 5.18
N LEU A 106 -6.53 1.42 5.98
CA LEU A 106 -7.11 1.88 7.26
C LEU A 106 -8.37 2.72 7.05
N GLY A 107 -8.41 3.56 6.02
CA GLY A 107 -9.59 4.33 5.65
C GLY A 107 -10.77 3.43 5.27
N GLY A 108 -10.51 2.28 4.64
CA GLY A 108 -11.53 1.29 4.31
C GLY A 108 -12.19 0.62 5.54
N LEU A 109 -11.54 0.65 6.71
CA LEU A 109 -12.13 0.14 7.96
C LEU A 109 -13.18 1.09 8.55
N VAL A 110 -13.20 2.35 8.09
CA VAL A 110 -14.14 3.36 8.55
C VAL A 110 -15.44 3.18 7.78
N SER A 111 -16.46 2.60 8.42
CA SER A 111 -17.77 2.38 7.80
C SER A 111 -18.49 3.70 7.55
N ARG A 112 -19.12 3.81 6.37
CA ARG A 112 -20.12 4.84 6.12
C ARG A 112 -21.42 4.42 6.82
N GLY A 113 -22.05 5.35 7.52
CA GLY A 113 -23.33 5.11 8.19
C GLY A 113 -24.47 4.87 7.20
N ALA A 114 -25.67 4.57 7.71
CA ALA A 114 -26.85 4.21 6.90
C ALA A 114 -27.25 5.27 5.86
N THR A 115 -26.88 6.53 6.07
CA THR A 115 -27.14 7.65 5.15
C THR A 115 -26.05 7.85 4.09
N GLY A 116 -25.02 6.99 4.07
CA GLY A 116 -23.82 7.17 3.26
C GLY A 116 -22.85 8.23 3.81
N MET A 117 -23.25 8.99 4.83
CA MET A 117 -22.36 9.90 5.56
C MET A 117 -21.50 9.16 6.59
N LEU A 118 -20.31 9.68 6.85
CA LEU A 118 -19.45 9.20 7.92
C LEU A 118 -20.09 9.52 9.29
N SER A 119 -19.96 8.62 10.25
CA SER A 119 -20.37 8.87 11.63
C SER A 119 -19.47 9.91 12.31
N ASP A 120 -19.94 10.54 13.38
CA ASP A 120 -19.11 11.47 14.17
C ASP A 120 -17.82 10.82 14.67
N THR A 121 -17.90 9.55 15.06
CA THR A 121 -16.75 8.72 15.45
C THR A 121 -15.78 8.51 14.29
N ALA A 122 -16.27 8.31 13.07
CA ALA A 122 -15.44 8.20 11.89
C ALA A 122 -14.68 9.51 11.61
N TYR A 123 -15.36 10.66 11.72
CA TYR A 123 -14.72 11.97 11.59
C TYR A 123 -13.63 12.22 12.64
N ALA A 124 -13.82 11.74 13.88
CA ALA A 124 -12.80 11.85 14.92
C ALA A 124 -11.57 10.95 14.68
N ILE A 125 -11.76 9.79 14.04
CA ILE A 125 -10.70 8.78 13.81
C ILE A 125 -9.87 9.08 12.55
N LEU A 126 -10.47 9.66 11.51
CA LEU A 126 -9.81 9.99 10.24
C LEU A 126 -8.49 10.77 10.40
N PRO A 127 -8.42 11.84 11.23
CA PRO A 127 -7.17 12.53 11.50
C PRO A 127 -6.10 11.62 12.09
N VAL A 128 -6.47 10.71 13.01
CA VAL A 128 -5.52 9.78 13.63
C VAL A 128 -4.96 8.79 12.61
N ILE A 129 -5.83 8.23 11.75
CA ILE A 129 -5.43 7.33 10.66
C ILE A 129 -4.42 8.01 9.72
N SER A 130 -4.61 9.29 9.43
CA SER A 130 -3.72 10.04 8.53
C SER A 130 -2.27 10.11 9.02
N TRP A 131 -2.04 10.02 10.33
CA TRP A 131 -0.69 10.04 10.91
C TRP A 131 -0.03 8.66 10.97
N VAL A 132 -0.79 7.57 10.76
CA VAL A 132 -0.25 6.22 10.88
C VAL A 132 0.81 5.93 9.81
N PRO A 133 0.57 6.16 8.49
CA PRO A 133 1.58 5.92 7.46
C PRO A 133 2.93 6.61 7.71
N PRO A 134 2.99 7.94 7.96
CA PRO A 134 4.28 8.61 8.16
C PRO A 134 5.00 8.11 9.42
N VAL A 135 4.28 7.83 10.50
CA VAL A 135 4.88 7.29 11.74
C VAL A 135 5.46 5.90 11.50
N VAL A 136 4.73 5.00 10.83
CA VAL A 136 5.21 3.66 10.52
C VAL A 136 6.46 3.72 9.63
N LEU A 137 6.48 4.60 8.63
CA LEU A 137 7.67 4.80 7.80
C LEU A 137 8.86 5.32 8.62
N GLY A 138 8.64 6.32 9.48
CA GLY A 138 9.67 6.85 10.36
C GLY A 138 10.25 5.76 11.28
N VAL A 139 9.40 4.91 11.85
CA VAL A 139 9.84 3.75 12.65
C VAL A 139 10.66 2.77 11.79
N ALA A 140 10.26 2.49 10.56
CA ALA A 140 11.03 1.63 9.65
C ALA A 140 12.43 2.21 9.37
N ILE A 141 12.54 3.52 9.10
CA ILE A 141 13.81 4.24 8.93
C ILE A 141 14.66 4.18 10.21
N ALA A 142 14.05 4.38 11.38
CA ALA A 142 14.74 4.30 12.66
C ALA A 142 15.35 2.91 12.93
N LEU A 143 14.62 1.85 12.58
CA LEU A 143 15.04 0.47 12.81
C LEU A 143 16.17 0.02 11.88
N THR A 144 16.21 0.51 10.65
CA THR A 144 17.32 0.27 9.72
C THR A 144 18.53 1.13 10.05
N GLY A 145 18.29 2.37 10.50
CA GLY A 145 19.26 3.34 10.99
C GLY A 145 20.09 4.01 9.88
N LEU A 146 20.68 5.17 10.18
CA LEU A 146 21.31 6.07 9.20
C LEU A 146 22.84 6.01 9.18
N ARG A 147 23.43 4.81 9.26
CA ARG A 147 24.89 4.64 9.48
C ARG A 147 25.74 4.53 8.21
N SER A 148 25.12 4.38 7.04
CA SER A 148 25.83 4.27 5.77
C SER A 148 25.09 5.02 4.69
N VAL A 149 25.82 5.49 3.67
CA VAL A 149 25.26 6.24 2.52
C VAL A 149 24.08 5.50 1.91
N GLY A 150 24.20 4.18 1.66
CA GLY A 150 23.10 3.39 1.10
C GLY A 150 21.82 3.34 1.97
N ARG A 151 21.92 3.51 3.30
CA ARG A 151 20.73 3.61 4.17
C ARG A 151 20.13 5.00 4.17
N ILE A 152 20.97 6.03 4.06
CA ILE A 152 20.51 7.41 3.92
C ILE A 152 19.76 7.56 2.60
N VAL A 153 20.39 7.15 1.49
CA VAL A 153 19.77 7.14 0.15
C VAL A 153 18.48 6.32 0.16
N GLY A 154 18.50 5.10 0.74
CA GLY A 154 17.30 4.29 0.86
C GLY A 154 16.17 4.94 1.68
N SER A 155 16.52 5.72 2.71
CA SER A 155 15.53 6.46 3.51
C SER A 155 14.96 7.65 2.74
N ILE A 156 15.79 8.36 1.98
CA ILE A 156 15.35 9.45 1.10
C ILE A 156 14.39 8.91 0.05
N VAL A 157 14.78 7.84 -0.65
CA VAL A 157 13.92 7.17 -1.65
C VAL A 157 12.62 6.68 -1.03
N ALA A 158 12.64 6.15 0.20
CA ALA A 158 11.44 5.72 0.89
C ALA A 158 10.48 6.88 1.24
N VAL A 159 11.02 8.03 1.65
CA VAL A 159 10.22 9.25 1.89
C VAL A 159 9.65 9.79 0.56
N LEU A 160 10.45 9.79 -0.51
CA LEU A 160 9.99 10.15 -1.85
C LEU A 160 8.91 9.21 -2.37
N LEU A 161 9.05 7.90 -2.12
CA LEU A 161 8.02 6.91 -2.45
C LEU A 161 6.73 7.15 -1.67
N LEU A 162 6.81 7.53 -0.38
CA LEU A 162 5.61 7.92 0.36
C LEU A 162 4.95 9.13 -0.28
N TRP A 163 5.71 10.16 -0.61
CA TRP A 163 5.18 11.39 -1.22
C TRP A 163 4.52 11.13 -2.59
N VAL A 164 5.28 10.58 -3.54
CA VAL A 164 4.82 10.33 -4.91
C VAL A 164 3.80 9.20 -4.93
N GLY A 165 4.03 8.13 -4.16
CA GLY A 165 3.11 7.00 -4.08
C GLY A 165 1.74 7.40 -3.54
N THR A 166 1.67 8.27 -2.53
CA THR A 166 0.38 8.76 -2.02
C THR A 166 -0.36 9.54 -3.10
N ALA A 167 0.32 10.43 -3.84
CA ALA A 167 -0.29 11.16 -4.94
C ALA A 167 -0.82 10.24 -6.05
N VAL A 168 -0.03 9.21 -6.42
CA VAL A 168 -0.45 8.20 -7.41
C VAL A 168 -1.68 7.44 -6.93
N VAL A 169 -1.69 6.97 -5.68
CA VAL A 169 -2.83 6.23 -5.11
C VAL A 169 -4.08 7.08 -5.09
N VAL A 170 -3.98 8.35 -4.67
CA VAL A 170 -5.12 9.27 -4.65
C VAL A 170 -5.64 9.52 -6.07
N GLY A 171 -4.75 9.83 -7.01
CA GLY A 171 -5.12 10.09 -8.41
C GLY A 171 -5.79 8.88 -9.07
N VAL A 172 -5.21 7.69 -8.91
CA VAL A 172 -5.78 6.43 -9.44
C VAL A 172 -7.12 6.11 -8.79
N THR A 173 -7.23 6.27 -7.47
CA THR A 173 -8.48 5.99 -6.74
C THR A 173 -9.59 6.95 -7.16
N TYR A 174 -9.26 8.22 -7.37
CA TYR A 174 -10.19 9.23 -7.89
C TYR A 174 -10.65 8.89 -9.31
N ALA A 175 -9.69 8.59 -10.19
CA ALA A 175 -9.96 8.23 -11.58
C ALA A 175 -10.85 6.99 -11.70
N LEU A 176 -10.51 5.90 -10.98
CA LEU A 176 -11.28 4.66 -10.97
C LEU A 176 -12.61 4.80 -10.24
N GLY A 177 -12.72 5.70 -9.28
CA GLY A 177 -13.97 6.01 -8.58
C GLY A 177 -15.00 6.67 -9.49
N ASN A 178 -14.56 7.38 -10.53
CA ASN A 178 -15.44 8.12 -11.43
C ASN A 178 -15.90 7.28 -12.62
N ARG A 179 -16.89 6.42 -12.39
CA ARG A 179 -17.40 5.44 -13.37
C ARG A 179 -17.88 6.05 -14.70
N VAL A 180 -18.29 7.32 -14.68
CA VAL A 180 -18.71 8.05 -15.89
C VAL A 180 -17.55 8.26 -16.86
N LEU A 181 -16.34 8.50 -16.33
CA LEU A 181 -15.14 8.76 -17.14
C LEU A 181 -14.47 7.48 -17.66
N LEU A 182 -14.91 6.28 -17.26
CA LEU A 182 -14.32 5.02 -17.73
C LEU A 182 -14.43 4.84 -19.26
N ARG A 183 -15.40 5.53 -19.90
CA ARG A 183 -15.57 5.56 -21.35
C ARG A 183 -14.65 6.57 -22.05
N TYR A 184 -14.03 7.47 -21.30
CA TYR A 184 -13.21 8.58 -21.80
C TYR A 184 -11.81 8.52 -21.15
N PRO A 185 -10.91 7.61 -21.61
CA PRO A 185 -9.66 7.30 -20.92
C PRO A 185 -8.68 8.48 -20.82
N LEU A 186 -8.71 9.41 -21.78
CA LEU A 186 -7.89 10.63 -21.73
C LEU A 186 -8.39 11.59 -20.65
N GLU A 187 -9.70 11.83 -20.57
CA GLU A 187 -10.31 12.66 -19.52
C GLU A 187 -10.12 12.04 -18.13
N LEU A 188 -10.12 10.72 -18.04
CA LEU A 188 -9.84 9.97 -16.82
C LEU A 188 -8.40 10.16 -16.34
N LEU A 189 -7.43 10.18 -17.28
CA LEU A 189 -6.02 10.47 -16.99
C LEU A 189 -5.83 11.91 -16.51
N ASP A 190 -6.46 12.87 -17.18
CA ASP A 190 -6.39 14.29 -16.80
C ASP A 190 -7.00 14.53 -15.42
N ALA A 191 -8.17 13.93 -15.15
CA ALA A 191 -8.85 14.03 -13.87
C ALA A 191 -8.01 13.42 -12.73
N GLY A 192 -7.47 12.21 -12.92
CA GLY A 192 -6.58 11.58 -11.95
C GLY A 192 -5.27 12.36 -11.74
N GLY A 193 -4.69 12.87 -12.83
CA GLY A 193 -3.48 13.70 -12.83
C GLY A 193 -3.68 15.02 -12.10
N MET A 194 -4.84 15.65 -12.25
CA MET A 194 -5.19 16.88 -11.54
C MET A 194 -5.24 16.67 -10.03
N VAL A 195 -5.95 15.65 -9.57
CA VAL A 195 -6.08 15.35 -8.13
C VAL A 195 -4.77 14.85 -7.55
N GLY A 196 -4.05 13.96 -8.24
CA GLY A 196 -2.71 13.54 -7.82
C GLY A 196 -1.72 14.70 -7.77
N GLY A 197 -1.78 15.61 -8.75
CA GLY A 197 -0.97 16.82 -8.82
C GLY A 197 -1.23 17.79 -7.66
N ALA A 198 -2.48 17.91 -7.21
CA ALA A 198 -2.82 18.67 -6.01
C ALA A 198 -2.12 18.11 -4.75
N VAL A 199 -2.14 16.79 -4.59
CA VAL A 199 -1.44 16.11 -3.48
C VAL A 199 0.08 16.34 -3.55
N LEU A 200 0.67 16.28 -4.76
CA LEU A 200 2.10 16.58 -4.94
C LEU A 200 2.45 18.01 -4.54
N ARG A 201 1.57 18.97 -4.83
CA ARG A 201 1.73 20.39 -4.43
C ARG A 201 1.53 20.63 -2.92
N GLY A 202 1.21 19.59 -2.15
CA GLY A 202 1.08 19.64 -0.69
C GLY A 202 -0.34 19.90 -0.19
N GLU A 203 -1.33 19.93 -1.08
CA GLU A 203 -2.73 19.99 -0.68
C GLU A 203 -3.11 18.74 0.13
N GLY A 204 -3.92 18.90 1.18
CA GLY A 204 -4.27 17.81 2.09
C GLY A 204 -3.21 17.49 3.16
N GLY A 205 -2.17 18.31 3.32
CA GLY A 205 -1.26 18.23 4.47
C GLY A 205 -0.14 17.18 4.34
N VAL A 206 0.10 16.66 3.13
CA VAL A 206 1.15 15.65 2.88
C VAL A 206 2.54 16.13 3.30
N LEU A 207 2.86 17.41 3.14
CA LEU A 207 4.15 17.96 3.61
C LEU A 207 4.33 17.82 5.13
N GLY A 208 3.26 18.01 5.90
CA GLY A 208 3.27 17.79 7.35
C GLY A 208 3.49 16.32 7.71
N GLN A 209 2.87 15.40 6.95
CA GLN A 209 3.09 13.96 7.12
C GLN A 209 4.53 13.56 6.81
N LEU A 210 5.13 14.10 5.74
CA LEU A 210 6.54 13.86 5.42
C LEU A 210 7.47 14.39 6.53
N ALA A 211 7.18 15.57 7.07
CA ALA A 211 7.94 16.12 8.19
C ALA A 211 7.87 15.19 9.42
N VAL A 212 6.69 14.66 9.75
CA VAL A 212 6.53 13.68 10.84
C VAL A 212 7.34 12.40 10.57
N ALA A 213 7.29 11.86 9.35
CA ALA A 213 8.08 10.67 9.01
C ALA A 213 9.59 10.90 9.21
N VAL A 214 10.09 12.06 8.80
CA VAL A 214 11.50 12.45 8.97
C VAL A 214 11.84 12.62 10.44
N VAL A 215 11.04 13.35 11.21
CA VAL A 215 11.26 13.58 12.65
C VAL A 215 11.27 12.27 13.43
N VAL A 216 10.26 11.41 13.22
CA VAL A 216 10.16 10.09 13.87
C VAL A 216 11.34 9.22 13.46
N GLY A 217 11.74 9.25 12.19
CA GLY A 217 12.91 8.52 11.68
C GLY A 217 14.22 8.93 12.34
N ILE A 218 14.48 10.24 12.44
CA ILE A 218 15.70 10.78 13.05
C ILE A 218 15.72 10.49 14.54
N LEU A 219 14.68 10.88 15.28
CA LEU A 219 14.60 10.69 16.73
C LEU A 219 14.66 9.19 17.08
N GLY A 220 13.91 8.35 16.37
CA GLY A 220 13.94 6.92 16.56
C GLY A 220 15.32 6.32 16.29
N ALA A 221 16.01 6.76 15.23
CA ALA A 221 17.37 6.30 14.93
C ALA A 221 18.37 6.66 16.04
N LEU A 222 18.23 7.86 16.63
CA LEU A 222 19.05 8.31 17.76
C LEU A 222 18.80 7.44 19.01
N VAL A 223 17.54 7.18 19.36
CA VAL A 223 17.16 6.31 20.48
C VAL A 223 17.69 4.89 20.28
N VAL A 224 17.48 4.30 19.10
CA VAL A 224 17.98 2.95 18.77
C VAL A 224 19.50 2.90 18.85
N ARG A 225 20.21 3.97 18.45
CA ARG A 225 21.66 4.08 18.58
C ARG A 225 22.10 4.14 20.05
N ALA A 226 21.45 4.95 20.87
CA ALA A 226 21.74 5.08 22.29
C ALA A 226 21.54 3.76 23.05
N VAL A 227 20.41 3.09 22.83
CA VAL A 227 20.10 1.79 23.46
C VAL A 227 21.12 0.72 23.07
N ARG A 228 21.51 0.65 21.78
CA ARG A 228 22.51 -0.32 21.31
C ARG A 228 23.90 -0.06 21.90
N ARG A 229 24.30 1.22 22.04
CA ARG A 229 25.57 1.58 22.69
C ARG A 229 25.58 1.17 24.16
N ARG A 230 24.49 1.44 24.90
CA ARG A 230 24.38 1.05 26.32
C ARG A 230 24.43 -0.46 26.51
N ARG A 231 23.82 -1.25 25.62
CA ARG A 231 23.89 -2.73 25.68
C ARG A 231 25.30 -3.28 25.40
N ALA A 232 26.06 -2.64 24.50
CA ALA A 232 27.42 -3.07 24.19
C ALA A 232 28.45 -2.73 25.28
N VAL A 233 28.15 -1.76 26.15
CA VAL A 233 29.00 -1.38 27.30
C VAL A 233 28.70 -2.23 28.54
N ARG A 234 27.52 -2.86 28.61
CA ARG A 234 27.09 -3.73 29.72
C ARG A 234 27.35 -5.23 29.47
N ALA A 235 27.81 -5.59 28.29
CA ALA A 235 28.17 -6.96 27.90
C ALA A 235 29.68 -7.07 27.87
#